data_AF-D3SXV2-F1
#
_entry.id   AF-D3SXV2-F1
#
_cell.length_a   1.000
_cell.length_b   1.000
_cell.length_c   1.000
_cell.angle_alpha   90.00
_cell.angle_beta   90.00
_cell.angle_gamma   90.00
#
_symmetry.space_group_name_H-M   'P 1'
#
loop_
_entity.id
_entity.type
_entity.pdbx_description
1 polymer ?
#
loop_
_entity_poly.entity_id
_entity_poly.type
_entity_poly.pdbx_seq_one_letter_code
_entity_poly.pdbx_strand_id
1 'polypeptide(L)'
;MTLEQFTNDEEQVARRYEYDDQLVFVVDFGAAIADSAVDVVDGTVLAVLDGTQYEIELPEDADDAHTFIKNGVLTIEVEGDR
;
A
#
# COMPACT_ATOMS: atom_id res chain seq x y z
N MET A 1 7.56 16.60 4.66
CA MET A 1 6.22 15.98 4.57
C MET A 1 5.45 16.54 3.39
N THR A 2 5.19 15.69 2.41
CA THR A 2 4.27 15.92 1.29
C THR A 2 3.15 14.88 1.36
N LEU A 3 1.90 15.27 1.02
CA LEU A 3 0.74 14.39 0.94
C LEU A 3 0.15 14.44 -0.47
N GLU A 4 -0.06 13.27 -1.05
CA GLU A 4 -0.81 13.10 -2.30
C GLU A 4 -1.97 12.13 -2.08
N GLN A 5 -3.13 12.40 -2.70
CA GLN A 5 -4.32 11.56 -2.62
C GLN A 5 -4.76 11.16 -4.03
N PHE A 6 -5.13 9.89 -4.18
CA PHE A 6 -5.58 9.28 -5.42
C PHE A 6 -6.90 8.55 -5.21
N THR A 7 -7.71 8.47 -6.25
CA THR A 7 -8.92 7.65 -6.30
C THR A 7 -8.89 6.85 -7.59
N ASN A 8 -9.11 5.53 -7.50
CA ASN A 8 -9.19 4.66 -8.68
C ASN A 8 -10.66 4.53 -9.16
N ASP A 9 -10.85 3.82 -10.27
CA ASP A 9 -12.18 3.56 -10.85
C ASP A 9 -13.11 2.76 -9.91
N GLU A 10 -12.55 2.11 -8.89
CA GLU A 10 -13.26 1.35 -7.86
C GLU A 10 -13.54 2.19 -6.59
N GLU A 11 -13.37 3.51 -6.68
CA GLU A 11 -13.62 4.49 -5.62
C GLU A 11 -12.76 4.29 -4.35
N GLN A 12 -11.72 3.47 -4.42
CA GLN A 12 -10.77 3.28 -3.33
C GLN A 12 -9.93 4.54 -3.17
N VAL A 13 -9.68 4.93 -1.92
CA VAL A 13 -8.88 6.11 -1.61
C VAL A 13 -7.47 5.67 -1.26
N ALA A 14 -6.51 6.10 -2.07
CA ALA A 14 -5.09 5.93 -1.79
C ALA A 14 -4.45 7.26 -1.36
N ARG A 15 -3.45 7.18 -0.48
CA ARG A 15 -2.66 8.32 0.00
C ARG A 15 -1.18 7.96 -0.01
N ARG A 16 -0.34 8.93 -0.37
CA ARG A 16 1.12 8.85 -0.30
C ARG A 16 1.63 9.91 0.66
N TYR A 17 2.52 9.51 1.58
CA TYR A 17 3.19 10.37 2.53
C TYR A 17 4.70 10.25 2.33
N GLU A 18 5.36 11.38 2.11
CA GLU A 18 6.82 11.42 1.97
C GLU A 18 7.45 12.09 3.18
N TYR A 19 8.22 11.31 3.94
CA TYR A 19 9.04 11.72 5.06
C TYR A 19 10.50 11.86 4.63
N ASP A 20 11.38 12.30 5.53
CA ASP A 20 12.77 12.56 5.18
C ASP A 20 13.55 11.26 4.89
N ASP A 21 13.13 10.15 5.49
CA ASP A 21 13.77 8.81 5.50
C ASP A 21 12.82 7.68 5.08
N GLN A 22 11.57 7.97 4.75
CA GLN A 22 10.55 6.96 4.49
C GLN A 22 9.47 7.44 3.53
N LEU A 23 8.99 6.52 2.70
CA LEU A 23 7.79 6.69 1.90
C LEU A 23 6.69 5.76 2.40
N VAL A 24 5.48 6.30 2.60
CA VAL A 24 4.33 5.53 3.09
C VAL A 24 3.16 5.64 2.11
N PHE A 25 2.64 4.50 1.67
CA PHE A 25 1.40 4.41 0.92
C PHE A 25 0.31 3.81 1.79
N VAL A 26 -0.89 4.37 1.70
CA VAL A 26 -2.07 3.91 2.43
C VAL A 26 -3.22 3.77 1.45
N VAL A 27 -3.83 2.60 1.38
CA VAL A 27 -5.01 2.34 0.54
C VAL A 27 -6.16 1.88 1.42
N ASP A 28 -7.28 2.61 1.37
CA ASP A 28 -8.50 2.29 2.11
C ASP A 28 -9.45 1.48 1.21
N PHE A 29 -9.63 0.21 1.57
CA PHE A 29 -10.56 -0.71 0.92
C PHE A 29 -11.88 -0.87 1.70
N GLY A 30 -12.03 -0.18 2.84
CA GLY A 30 -13.21 -0.23 3.69
C GLY A 30 -13.20 -1.35 4.74
N ALA A 31 -13.86 -1.09 5.87
CA ALA A 31 -13.80 -1.94 7.06
C ALA A 31 -14.63 -3.25 6.99
N ALA A 32 -15.33 -3.51 5.88
CA ALA A 32 -16.19 -4.67 5.72
C ALA A 32 -15.43 -5.96 5.34
N ILE A 33 -14.13 -5.86 5.12
CA ILE A 33 -13.30 -6.94 4.60
C ILE A 33 -13.07 -8.00 5.68
N ALA A 34 -13.47 -9.22 5.39
CA ALA A 34 -13.43 -10.33 6.34
C ALA A 34 -12.12 -11.13 6.20
N ASP A 35 -11.67 -11.34 4.97
CA ASP A 35 -10.45 -12.09 4.66
C ASP A 35 -9.48 -11.18 3.89
N SER A 36 -8.25 -11.08 4.41
CA SER A 36 -7.20 -10.29 3.77
C SER A 36 -5.83 -10.94 3.89
N ALA A 37 -5.03 -10.80 2.85
CA ALA A 37 -3.63 -11.19 2.82
C ALA A 37 -2.83 -10.15 2.04
N VAL A 38 -1.58 -9.95 2.43
CA VAL A 38 -0.64 -9.10 1.71
C VAL A 38 0.73 -9.77 1.67
N ASP A 39 1.41 -9.66 0.55
CA ASP A 39 2.79 -10.10 0.37
C ASP A 39 3.54 -9.16 -0.58
N VAL A 40 4.86 -9.24 -0.59
CA VAL A 40 5.73 -8.49 -1.49
C VAL A 40 6.56 -9.46 -2.32
N VAL A 41 6.45 -9.36 -3.63
CA VAL A 41 7.19 -10.22 -4.57
C VAL A 41 7.78 -9.35 -5.66
N ASP A 42 9.10 -9.37 -5.82
CA ASP A 42 9.83 -8.70 -6.91
C ASP A 42 9.42 -7.21 -7.08
N GLY A 43 9.47 -6.45 -5.99
CA GLY A 43 9.09 -5.02 -6.00
C GLY A 43 7.60 -4.74 -6.18
N THR A 44 6.73 -5.77 -6.10
CA THR A 44 5.28 -5.62 -6.25
C THR A 44 4.57 -6.05 -4.98
N VAL A 45 3.70 -5.18 -4.46
CA VAL A 45 2.79 -5.54 -3.37
C VAL A 45 1.57 -6.24 -3.94
N LEU A 46 1.32 -7.45 -3.46
CA LEU A 46 0.16 -8.28 -3.80
C LEU A 46 -0.80 -8.26 -2.62
N ALA A 47 -1.95 -7.62 -2.78
CA ALA A 47 -3.00 -7.59 -1.76
C ALA A 47 -4.21 -8.39 -2.23
N VAL A 48 -4.69 -9.31 -1.39
CA VAL A 48 -5.93 -10.06 -1.63
C VAL A 48 -6.94 -9.69 -0.55
N LEU A 49 -8.13 -9.28 -0.97
CA LEU A 49 -9.19 -8.77 -0.13
C LEU A 49 -10.52 -9.38 -0.59
N ASP A 50 -11.14 -10.21 0.25
CA ASP A 50 -12.38 -10.95 -0.06
C ASP A 50 -12.35 -11.68 -1.43
N GLY A 51 -11.17 -12.18 -1.82
CA GLY A 51 -10.95 -12.91 -3.07
C GLY A 51 -10.62 -12.05 -4.29
N THR A 52 -10.64 -10.71 -4.17
CA THR A 52 -10.14 -9.79 -5.20
C THR A 52 -8.67 -9.51 -4.97
N GLN A 53 -7.86 -9.58 -6.04
CA GLN A 53 -6.43 -9.29 -6.01
C GLN A 53 -6.15 -7.89 -6.56
N TYR A 54 -5.23 -7.20 -5.89
CA TYR A 54 -4.68 -5.91 -6.27
C TYR A 54 -3.16 -6.01 -6.33
N GLU A 55 -2.58 -5.33 -7.30
CA GLU A 55 -1.14 -5.29 -7.54
C GLU A 55 -0.69 -3.83 -7.53
N ILE A 56 0.35 -3.54 -6.76
CA ILE A 56 0.89 -2.19 -6.62
C ILE A 56 2.40 -2.28 -6.85
N GLU A 57 2.85 -1.70 -7.95
CA GLU A 57 4.28 -1.56 -8.25
C GLU A 57 4.91 -0.56 -7.28
N LEU A 58 6.00 -0.97 -6.65
CA LEU A 58 6.80 -0.10 -5.80
C LEU A 58 7.89 0.60 -6.63
N PRO A 59 8.38 1.75 -6.12
CA PRO A 59 9.59 2.37 -6.67
C PRO A 59 10.78 1.39 -6.71
N GLU A 60 11.71 1.60 -7.65
CA GLU A 60 12.88 0.72 -7.84
C GLU A 60 13.81 0.63 -6.61
N ASP A 61 13.73 1.60 -5.71
CA ASP A 61 14.48 1.73 -4.46
C ASP A 61 13.74 1.14 -3.23
N ALA A 62 12.68 0.36 -3.45
CA ALA A 62 11.82 -0.17 -2.39
C ALA A 62 12.11 -1.62 -1.96
N ASP A 63 13.37 -2.02 -1.94
CA ASP A 63 13.79 -3.41 -1.67
C ASP A 63 13.36 -3.93 -0.29
N ASP A 64 13.27 -3.04 0.72
CA ASP A 64 12.87 -3.36 2.10
C ASP A 64 11.47 -2.83 2.44
N ALA A 65 10.51 -3.08 1.55
CA ALA A 65 9.12 -2.70 1.81
C ALA A 65 8.48 -3.55 2.94
N HIS A 66 7.90 -2.87 3.92
CA HIS A 66 7.07 -3.48 4.95
C HIS A 66 5.59 -3.24 4.68
N THR A 67 4.78 -4.30 4.70
CA THR A 67 3.35 -4.20 4.37
C THR A 67 2.48 -4.87 5.42
N PHE A 68 1.33 -4.26 5.71
CA PHE A 68 0.31 -4.86 6.56
C PHE A 68 -1.08 -4.33 6.23
N ILE A 69 -2.10 -5.13 6.52
CA ILE A 69 -3.52 -4.74 6.42
C ILE A 69 -4.12 -4.68 7.82
N LYS A 70 -4.79 -3.58 8.14
CA LYS A 70 -5.50 -3.42 9.41
C LYS A 70 -6.85 -2.75 9.21
N ASN A 71 -7.93 -3.45 9.58
CA ASN A 71 -9.31 -2.97 9.45
C ASN A 71 -9.65 -2.49 8.02
N GLY A 72 -9.20 -3.22 6.99
CA GLY A 72 -9.44 -2.87 5.59
C GLY A 72 -8.51 -1.79 5.02
N VAL A 73 -7.53 -1.32 5.79
CA VAL A 73 -6.53 -0.36 5.32
C VAL A 73 -5.21 -1.08 5.07
N LEU A 74 -4.76 -1.07 3.82
CA LEU A 74 -3.41 -1.50 3.45
C LEU A 74 -2.44 -0.36 3.72
N THR A 75 -1.36 -0.67 4.42
CA THR A 75 -0.22 0.24 4.62
C THR A 75 1.02 -0.41 4.04
N ILE A 76 1.77 0.37 3.26
CA ILE A 76 3.04 0.01 2.65
C ILE A 76 4.05 1.05 3.10
N GLU A 77 5.11 0.60 3.75
CA GLU A 77 6.19 1.41 4.28
C GLU A 77 7.46 1.04 3.53
N VAL A 78 8.12 2.04 2.94
CA VAL A 78 9.36 1.86 2.19
C VAL A 78 10.43 2.74 2.85
N GLU A 79 11.50 2.11 3.34
CA GLU A 79 12.68 2.85 3.82
C GLU A 79 13.39 3.48 2.62
N GLY A 80 13.69 4.78 2.71
CA GLY A 80 14.43 5.48 1.67
C GLY A 80 15.91 5.51 2.00
N ASP A 81 16.75 4.80 1.24
CA ASP A 81 18.18 5.08 1.22
C ASP A 81 18.41 6.35 0.39
N ARG A 82 18.77 7.45 1.06
CA ARG A 82 19.06 8.73 0.39
C ARG A 82 20.56 8.99 0.25
#